data_AF-A0A921KL55-F1
#
_entry.id   AF-A0A921KL55-F1
#
_cell.length_a   1.000
_cell.length_b   1.000
_cell.length_c   1.000
_cell.angle_alpha   90.00
_cell.angle_beta   90.00
_cell.angle_gamma   90.00
#
_symmetry.space_group_name_H-M   'P 1'
#
loop_
_entity.id
_entity.type
_entity.pdbx_description
1 polymer ?
#
loop_
_entity_poly.entity_id
_entity_poly.type
_entity_poly.pdbx_seq_one_letter_code
_entity_poly.pdbx_strand_id
1 'polypeptide(L)'
;MSGFCSGNVDNDAWLKERAHRAMRDGTAWVYVLPLATGEICGFYALSTHAVARVGTLAGSLRRNAPNPIPCTLLGQLAVDERYQGESAGARLLQDAIRRAAAASRIVASRALVVDPADEHAEGFYAHFGFQFLASDSRRMFVRL
;
A
#
# COMPACT_ATOMS: atom_id res chain seq x y z
N MET A 1 -15.28 2.34 -14.00
CA MET A 1 -14.21 1.38 -13.66
C MET A 1 -13.76 0.52 -14.84
N SER A 2 -14.63 0.22 -15.83
CA SER A 2 -14.30 -0.65 -16.97
C SER A 2 -13.08 -0.21 -17.79
N GLY A 3 -12.84 1.11 -17.92
CA GLY A 3 -11.72 1.67 -18.69
C GLY A 3 -10.39 1.85 -17.95
N PHE A 4 -10.29 1.47 -16.67
CA PHE A 4 -9.02 1.58 -15.94
C PHE A 4 -8.02 0.51 -16.41
N CYS A 5 -6.81 0.91 -16.76
CA CYS A 5 -5.71 0.03 -17.15
C CYS A 5 -4.40 0.55 -16.57
N SER A 6 -3.75 -0.19 -15.67
CA SER A 6 -2.50 0.23 -15.02
C SER A 6 -1.24 -0.44 -15.58
N GLY A 7 -1.41 -1.32 -16.56
CA GLY A 7 -0.34 -2.21 -17.04
C GLY A 7 -0.08 -3.40 -16.10
N ASN A 8 -0.71 -3.45 -14.93
CA ASN A 8 -0.71 -4.59 -14.02
C ASN A 8 -2.10 -5.24 -13.99
N VAL A 9 -2.23 -6.40 -14.64
CA VAL A 9 -3.51 -7.11 -14.82
C VAL A 9 -4.14 -7.50 -13.47
N ASP A 10 -3.33 -7.86 -12.47
CA ASP A 10 -3.83 -8.24 -11.16
C ASP A 10 -4.47 -7.06 -10.43
N ASN A 11 -3.85 -5.88 -10.48
CA ASN A 11 -4.42 -4.66 -9.91
C ASN A 11 -5.70 -4.22 -10.64
N ASP A 12 -5.70 -4.32 -11.97
CA ASP A 12 -6.85 -3.93 -12.79
C ASP A 12 -8.06 -4.84 -12.53
N ALA A 13 -7.83 -6.16 -12.50
CA ALA A 13 -8.85 -7.15 -12.17
C ALA A 13 -9.32 -6.98 -10.72
N TRP A 14 -8.41 -6.80 -9.77
CA TRP A 14 -8.76 -6.59 -8.37
C TRP A 14 -9.66 -5.36 -8.18
N LEU A 15 -9.34 -4.23 -8.84
CA LEU A 15 -10.15 -3.02 -8.79
C LEU A 15 -11.55 -3.25 -9.35
N LYS A 16 -11.66 -3.91 -10.51
CA LYS A 16 -12.92 -4.10 -11.23
C LYS A 16 -13.84 -5.13 -10.54
N GLU A 17 -13.26 -6.18 -9.97
CA GLU A 17 -14.01 -7.36 -9.52
C GLU A 17 -14.11 -7.48 -8.00
N ARG A 18 -13.12 -6.97 -7.26
CA ARG A 18 -12.95 -7.27 -5.82
C ARG A 18 -13.04 -6.05 -4.92
N ALA A 19 -12.64 -4.86 -5.37
CA ALA A 19 -12.59 -3.65 -4.55
C ALA A 19 -13.90 -3.35 -3.81
N HIS A 20 -15.04 -3.39 -4.51
CA HIS A 20 -16.34 -3.12 -3.91
C HIS A 20 -16.69 -4.15 -2.81
N ARG A 21 -16.44 -5.43 -3.08
CA ARG A 21 -16.65 -6.50 -2.11
C ARG A 21 -15.72 -6.35 -0.92
N ALA A 22 -14.46 -6.01 -1.15
CA ALA A 22 -13.48 -5.82 -0.08
C ALA A 22 -13.90 -4.71 0.90
N MET A 23 -14.42 -3.59 0.39
CA MET A 23 -14.97 -2.51 1.22
C MET A 23 -16.23 -2.95 1.97
N ARG A 24 -17.17 -3.59 1.28
CA ARG A 24 -18.41 -4.08 1.89
C ARG A 24 -18.17 -5.09 3.00
N ASP A 25 -17.21 -6.00 2.80
CA ASP A 25 -16.88 -7.08 3.73
C ASP A 25 -15.83 -6.63 4.78
N GLY A 26 -15.36 -5.37 4.71
CA GLY A 26 -14.43 -4.78 5.67
C GLY A 26 -12.99 -5.31 5.59
N THR A 27 -12.59 -5.96 4.49
CA THR A 27 -11.25 -6.53 4.33
C THR A 27 -10.22 -5.53 3.80
N ALA A 28 -10.67 -4.48 3.12
CA ALA A 28 -9.84 -3.34 2.73
C ALA A 28 -10.69 -2.10 2.51
N TRP A 29 -10.11 -0.91 2.69
CA TRP A 29 -10.72 0.35 2.30
C TRP A 29 -9.99 0.96 1.10
N VAL A 30 -10.75 1.34 0.07
CA VAL A 30 -10.20 1.82 -1.21
C VAL A 30 -10.33 3.34 -1.31
N TYR A 31 -9.26 3.98 -1.75
CA TYR A 31 -9.20 5.40 -2.05
C TYR A 31 -8.85 5.58 -3.53
N VAL A 32 -9.44 6.60 -4.15
CA VAL A 32 -9.22 6.92 -5.57
C VAL A 32 -8.73 8.35 -5.72
N LEU A 33 -7.93 8.59 -6.76
CA LEU A 33 -7.59 9.92 -7.25
C LEU A 33 -8.46 10.21 -8.48
N PRO A 34 -9.56 10.96 -8.35
CA PRO A 34 -10.41 11.30 -9.47
C PRO A 34 -9.87 12.50 -10.25
N LEU A 35 -10.18 12.55 -11.54
CA LEU A 35 -10.08 13.74 -12.37
C LEU A 35 -11.37 14.57 -12.30
N ALA A 36 -11.29 15.82 -12.77
CA ALA A 36 -12.47 16.68 -12.88
C ALA A 36 -13.57 16.07 -13.79
N THR A 37 -13.19 15.20 -14.74
CA THR A 37 -14.10 14.45 -15.61
C THR A 37 -14.83 13.31 -14.89
N GLY A 38 -14.43 12.96 -13.66
CA GLY A 38 -14.93 11.81 -12.91
C GLY A 38 -14.20 10.50 -13.24
N GLU A 39 -13.25 10.51 -14.18
CA GLU A 39 -12.37 9.37 -14.43
C GLU A 39 -11.40 9.14 -13.26
N ILE A 40 -10.98 7.89 -13.07
CA ILE A 40 -10.06 7.51 -12.01
C ILE A 40 -8.64 7.49 -12.59
N CYS A 41 -7.77 8.36 -12.07
CA CYS A 41 -6.36 8.41 -12.42
C CYS A 41 -5.57 7.28 -11.77
N GLY A 42 -5.95 6.89 -10.55
CA GLY A 42 -5.32 5.82 -9.81
C GLY A 42 -6.03 5.55 -8.50
N PHE A 43 -5.62 4.49 -7.82
CA PHE A 43 -6.22 4.07 -6.57
C PHE A 43 -5.19 3.42 -5.66
N TYR A 44 -5.56 3.29 -4.39
CA TYR A 44 -4.90 2.39 -3.47
C TYR A 44 -5.87 1.80 -2.46
N ALA A 45 -5.45 0.75 -1.78
CA ALA A 45 -6.23 0.10 -0.74
C ALA A 45 -5.42 -0.10 0.54
N LEU A 46 -6.04 0.22 1.68
CA LEU A 46 -5.47 0.01 3.01
C LEU A 46 -6.23 -1.07 3.77
N SER A 47 -5.51 -1.91 4.50
CA SER A 47 -6.10 -2.90 5.40
C SER A 47 -5.28 -3.05 6.69
N THR A 48 -5.90 -3.61 7.73
CA THR A 48 -5.20 -3.99 8.96
C THR A 48 -4.25 -5.15 8.67
N HIS A 49 -3.07 -5.11 9.27
CA HIS A 49 -2.06 -6.14 9.05
C HIS A 49 -1.30 -6.46 10.33
N ALA A 50 -0.69 -7.65 10.37
CA ALA A 50 0.12 -8.09 11.49
C ALA A 50 1.33 -8.85 10.96
N VAL A 51 2.53 -8.47 11.40
CA VAL A 51 3.79 -9.10 10.98
C VAL A 51 4.32 -9.96 12.11
N ALA A 52 4.57 -11.24 11.85
CA ALA A 52 5.14 -12.15 12.84
C ALA A 52 6.53 -11.67 13.30
N ARG A 53 6.77 -11.62 14.61
CA ARG A 53 8.01 -11.10 15.19
C ARG A 53 9.15 -12.14 15.12
N VAL A 54 9.75 -12.30 13.95
CA VAL A 54 10.85 -13.27 13.70
C VAL A 54 12.24 -12.62 13.71
N GLY A 55 13.29 -13.42 13.87
CA GLY A 55 14.67 -12.94 14.01
C GLY A 55 15.23 -12.22 12.78
N THR A 56 14.76 -12.57 11.58
CA THR A 56 15.19 -11.99 10.30
C THR A 56 14.62 -10.60 10.04
N LEU A 57 13.63 -10.15 10.82
CA LEU A 57 13.05 -8.82 10.66
C LEU A 57 14.05 -7.70 10.97
N ALA A 58 13.91 -6.59 10.23
CA ALA A 58 14.60 -5.34 10.51
C ALA A 58 14.45 -4.94 12.00
N GLY A 59 15.57 -4.68 12.66
CA GLY A 59 15.60 -4.38 14.09
C GLY A 59 14.76 -3.15 14.46
N SER A 60 14.67 -2.15 13.57
CA SER A 60 13.84 -0.96 13.75
C SER A 60 12.35 -1.30 13.88
N LEU A 61 11.87 -2.33 13.17
CA LEU A 61 10.50 -2.82 13.26
C LEU A 61 10.32 -3.74 14.48
N ARG A 62 11.27 -4.65 14.74
CA ARG A 62 11.15 -5.73 15.74
C ARG A 62 11.38 -5.32 17.20
N ARG A 63 12.29 -4.37 17.47
CA ARG A 63 12.70 -4.02 18.83
C ARG A 63 11.52 -3.46 19.64
N ASN A 64 11.31 -4.03 20.84
CA ASN A 64 10.26 -3.66 21.79
C ASN A 64 8.82 -3.67 21.23
N ALA A 65 8.58 -4.46 20.18
CA ALA A 65 7.26 -4.64 19.60
C ALA A 65 6.59 -5.92 20.14
N PRO A 66 5.25 -5.96 20.22
CA PRO A 66 4.50 -7.18 20.51
C PRO A 66 4.67 -8.22 19.40
N ASN A 67 4.17 -9.44 19.65
CA ASN A 67 4.07 -10.48 18.63
C ASN A 67 2.60 -10.93 18.49
N PRO A 68 1.95 -10.73 17.33
CA PRO A 68 2.49 -10.11 16.13
C PRO A 68 2.66 -8.58 16.24
N ILE A 69 3.50 -8.00 15.38
CA ILE A 69 3.71 -6.55 15.28
C ILE A 69 2.52 -5.94 14.51
N PRO A 70 1.75 -5.00 15.08
CA PRO A 70 0.62 -4.39 14.40
C PRO A 70 1.12 -3.44 13.30
N CYS A 71 0.55 -3.58 12.11
CA CYS A 71 0.90 -2.81 10.92
C CYS A 71 -0.35 -2.45 10.11
N THR A 72 -0.17 -1.60 9.12
CA THR A 72 -1.14 -1.34 8.05
C THR A 72 -0.55 -1.88 6.76
N LEU A 73 -1.35 -2.56 5.94
CA LEU A 73 -0.95 -3.01 4.62
C LEU A 73 -1.47 -2.03 3.56
N LEU A 74 -0.59 -1.58 2.68
CA LEU A 74 -0.94 -0.98 1.39
C LEU A 74 -0.99 -2.12 0.36
N GLY A 75 -2.17 -2.74 0.24
CA GLY A 75 -2.32 -4.00 -0.51
C GLY A 75 -2.39 -3.81 -2.01
N GLN A 76 -2.85 -2.64 -2.45
CA GLN A 76 -2.90 -2.24 -3.85
C GLN A 76 -2.49 -0.78 -3.95
N LEU A 77 -1.71 -0.46 -4.97
CA LEU A 77 -1.42 0.90 -5.43
C LEU A 77 -1.22 0.82 -6.93
N ALA A 78 -2.06 1.52 -7.70
CA ALA A 78 -1.95 1.52 -9.15
C ALA A 78 -2.39 2.87 -9.74
N VAL A 79 -1.77 3.22 -10.86
CA VAL A 79 -2.06 4.42 -11.65
C VAL A 79 -2.39 3.96 -13.05
N ASP A 80 -3.46 4.50 -13.62
CA ASP A 80 -3.83 4.24 -15.01
C ASP A 80 -2.69 4.69 -15.94
N GLU A 81 -2.35 3.89 -16.94
CA GLU A 81 -1.22 4.09 -17.86
C GLU A 81 -1.25 5.48 -18.50
N ARG A 82 -2.44 6.04 -18.74
CA ARG A 82 -2.63 7.38 -19.29
C ARG A 82 -2.06 8.51 -18.42
N TYR A 83 -1.82 8.25 -17.13
CA TYR A 83 -1.37 9.25 -16.15
C TYR A 83 -0.11 8.82 -15.38
N GLN A 84 0.56 7.77 -15.84
CA GLN A 84 1.86 7.37 -15.29
C GLN A 84 2.94 8.41 -15.64
N GLY A 85 3.95 8.55 -14.79
CA GLY A 85 4.99 9.59 -14.95
C GLY A 85 4.56 11.00 -14.49
N GLU A 86 3.27 11.25 -14.27
CA GLU A 86 2.75 12.58 -13.87
C GLU A 86 2.62 12.77 -12.35
N SER A 87 3.53 12.18 -11.56
CA SER A 87 3.50 12.21 -10.08
C SER A 87 2.25 11.63 -9.40
N ALA A 88 1.30 11.05 -10.15
CA ALA A 88 0.07 10.48 -9.60
C ALA A 88 0.35 9.39 -8.55
N GLY A 89 1.30 8.49 -8.83
CA GLY A 89 1.71 7.44 -7.90
C GLY A 89 2.30 8.00 -6.60
N ALA A 90 3.13 9.03 -6.71
CA ALA A 90 3.71 9.73 -5.56
C ALA A 90 2.63 10.38 -4.69
N ARG A 91 1.63 11.03 -5.31
CA ARG A 91 0.51 11.66 -4.61
C ARG A 91 -0.35 10.64 -3.88
N LEU A 92 -0.67 9.52 -4.54
CA LEU A 92 -1.43 8.41 -3.93
C LEU A 92 -0.68 7.80 -2.74
N LEU A 93 0.61 7.50 -2.90
CA LEU A 93 1.43 6.94 -1.82
C LEU A 93 1.54 7.90 -0.64
N GLN A 94 1.75 9.19 -0.90
CA GLN A 94 1.82 10.20 0.14
C GLN A 94 0.49 10.33 0.91
N ASP A 95 -0.64 10.28 0.21
CA ASP A 95 -1.97 10.24 0.85
C ASP A 95 -2.15 8.97 1.69
N ALA A 96 -1.74 7.81 1.16
CA ALA A 96 -1.80 6.53 1.87
C ALA A 96 -0.98 6.55 3.19
N ILE A 97 0.24 7.08 3.15
CA ILE A 97 1.10 7.23 4.34
C ILE A 97 0.44 8.15 5.36
N ARG A 98 -0.08 9.31 4.94
CA ARG A 98 -0.76 10.26 5.85
C ARG A 98 -1.97 9.62 6.53
N ARG A 99 -2.78 8.86 5.78
CA ARG A 99 -3.95 8.17 6.33
C ARG A 99 -3.58 7.04 7.27
N ALA A 100 -2.58 6.25 6.92
CA ALA A 100 -2.07 5.20 7.80
C ALA A 100 -1.52 5.78 9.12
N ALA A 101 -0.77 6.89 9.05
CA ALA A 101 -0.26 7.59 10.23
C ALA A 101 -1.38 8.24 11.07
N ALA A 102 -2.42 8.78 10.43
CA ALA A 102 -3.59 9.29 11.14
C ALA A 102 -4.35 8.15 11.85
N ALA A 103 -4.57 7.02 11.17
CA ALA A 103 -5.23 5.85 11.75
C ALA A 103 -4.41 5.24 12.90
N SER A 104 -3.07 5.26 12.81
CA SER A 104 -2.18 4.71 13.85
C SER A 104 -2.32 5.41 15.21
N ARG A 105 -2.83 6.66 15.22
CA ARG A 105 -3.14 7.42 16.44
C ARG A 105 -4.44 6.99 17.12
N ILE A 106 -5.31 6.28 16.42
CA ILE A 106 -6.58 5.76 16.93
C ILE A 106 -6.43 4.28 17.29
N VAL A 107 -5.88 3.49 16.36
CA VAL A 107 -5.53 2.08 16.55
C VAL A 107 -4.08 1.89 16.16
N ALA A 108 -3.24 1.54 17.14
CA ALA A 108 -1.80 1.50 16.97
C ALA A 108 -1.36 0.66 15.77
N SER A 109 -0.56 1.25 14.89
CA SER A 109 0.11 0.62 13.76
C SER A 109 1.55 1.10 13.72
N ARG A 110 2.51 0.17 13.71
CA ARG A 110 3.93 0.50 13.81
C ARG A 110 4.55 0.90 12.47
N ALA A 111 3.97 0.43 11.37
CA ALA A 111 4.49 0.61 10.04
C ALA A 111 3.40 0.45 8.98
N LEU A 112 3.62 1.10 7.83
CA LEU A 112 2.95 0.79 6.58
C LEU A 112 3.81 -0.23 5.82
N VAL A 113 3.22 -1.38 5.49
CA VAL A 113 3.85 -2.51 4.80
C VAL A 113 3.34 -2.55 3.36
N VAL A 114 4.22 -2.91 2.44
CA VAL A 114 3.93 -3.14 1.02
C VAL A 114 4.52 -4.47 0.57
N ASP A 115 3.88 -5.06 -0.43
CA ASP A 115 4.37 -6.19 -1.21
C ASP A 115 4.63 -5.70 -2.65
N PRO A 116 5.84 -5.19 -2.96
CA PRO A 116 6.17 -4.73 -4.31
C PRO A 116 5.99 -5.86 -5.33
N ALA A 117 5.38 -5.55 -6.47
CA ALA A 117 5.14 -6.54 -7.53
C ALA A 117 6.42 -6.93 -8.28
N ASP A 118 7.33 -5.98 -8.46
CA ASP A 118 8.56 -6.14 -9.23
C ASP A 118 9.67 -5.19 -8.71
N GLU A 119 10.86 -5.27 -9.31
CA GLU A 119 12.02 -4.45 -8.95
C GLU A 119 11.80 -2.95 -9.22
N HIS A 120 10.93 -2.61 -10.18
CA HIS A 120 10.58 -1.22 -10.46
C HIS A 120 9.74 -0.64 -9.31
N ALA A 121 8.76 -1.40 -8.81
CA ALA A 121 7.97 -1.06 -7.64
C ALA A 121 8.85 -0.97 -6.37
N GLU A 122 9.82 -1.87 -6.21
CA GLU A 122 10.80 -1.76 -5.11
C GLU A 122 11.58 -0.45 -5.16
N GLY A 123 12.10 -0.08 -6.34
CA GLY A 123 12.80 1.19 -6.54
C GLY A 123 11.91 2.40 -6.24
N PHE A 124 10.65 2.35 -6.67
CA PHE A 124 9.64 3.37 -6.35
C PHE A 124 9.45 3.50 -4.84
N TYR A 125 9.17 2.42 -4.11
CA TYR A 125 8.98 2.49 -2.66
C TYR A 125 10.26 2.88 -1.91
N ALA A 126 11.42 2.39 -2.34
CA ALA A 126 12.72 2.76 -1.77
C ALA A 126 12.98 4.28 -1.88
N HIS A 127 12.59 4.90 -2.99
CA HIS A 127 12.68 6.36 -3.17
C HIS A 127 11.88 7.14 -2.12
N PHE A 128 10.77 6.57 -1.61
CA PHE A 128 9.96 7.14 -0.52
C PHE A 128 10.41 6.69 0.88
N GLY A 129 11.58 6.07 1.01
CA GLY A 129 12.17 5.69 2.29
C GLY A 129 11.68 4.36 2.86
N PHE A 130 11.01 3.54 2.04
CA PHE A 130 10.69 2.17 2.43
C PHE A 130 11.97 1.33 2.48
N GLN A 131 12.01 0.40 3.42
CA GLN A 131 13.13 -0.52 3.64
C GLN A 131 12.63 -1.96 3.62
N PHE A 132 13.47 -2.90 3.21
CA PHE A 132 13.11 -4.32 3.28
C PHE A 132 12.75 -4.74 4.71
N LEU A 133 11.68 -5.52 4.81
CA LEU A 133 11.11 -5.98 6.07
C LEU A 133 12.00 -7.04 6.74
N ALA A 134 12.63 -7.89 5.93
CA ALA A 134 13.61 -8.89 6.32
C ALA A 134 14.64 -9.07 5.19
N SER A 135 15.82 -9.61 5.51
CA SER A 135 16.89 -9.85 4.53
C SER A 135 16.51 -10.85 3.41
N ASP A 136 15.55 -11.71 3.68
CA ASP A 136 15.06 -12.78 2.80
C ASP A 136 13.67 -12.50 2.22
N SER A 137 13.19 -11.25 2.32
CA SER A 137 11.84 -10.87 1.93
C SER A 137 11.84 -9.66 1.00
N ARG A 138 11.06 -9.74 -0.09
CA ARG A 138 10.78 -8.59 -0.97
C ARG A 138 9.81 -7.59 -0.35
N ARG A 139 9.15 -7.93 0.76
CA ARG A 139 8.25 -7.00 1.45
C ARG A 139 9.03 -5.82 1.97
N MET A 140 8.43 -4.64 1.87
CA MET A 140 9.05 -3.41 2.37
C MET A 140 8.13 -2.73 3.38
N PHE A 141 8.69 -1.86 4.20
CA PHE A 141 7.93 -1.07 5.14
C PHE A 141 8.52 0.32 5.32
N VAL A 142 7.67 1.26 5.72
CA VAL A 142 8.06 2.55 6.30
C VAL A 142 7.41 2.69 7.66
N ARG A 143 8.12 3.29 8.61
CA ARG A 143 7.58 3.55 9.94
C ARG A 143 6.50 4.63 9.88
N LEU A 144 5.45 4.44 10.68
CA LEU A 144 4.42 5.45 10.93
C LEU A 144 4.74 6.28 12.17
#